data_AF-A0A964E0S7-F1
#
_entry.id   AF-A0A964E0S7-F1
#
_cell.length_a   1.000
_cell.length_b   1.000
_cell.length_c   1.000
_cell.angle_alpha   90.00
_cell.angle_beta   90.00
_cell.angle_gamma   90.00
#
_symmetry.space_group_name_H-M   'P 1'
#
loop_
_entity.id
_entity.type
_entity.pdbx_description
1 polymer ?
#
loop_
_entity_poly.entity_id
_entity_poly.type
_entity_poly.pdbx_seq_one_letter_code
_entity_poly.pdbx_strand_id
1 'polypeptide(L)' 'MGGLLTFLSAVRVPVDAAVAYYGGCIDQHLIEAPKISLPLMLHLGEDDEYIPHAAQQKIEKARR' A
#
# COMPACT_ATOMS: atom_id res chain seq x y z
N MET A 1 2.64 7.14 -8.69
CA MET A 1 2.45 6.03 -9.65
C MET A 1 3.10 4.73 -9.18
N GLY A 2 4.41 4.70 -8.87
CA GLY A 2 5.12 3.47 -8.49
C GLY A 2 4.57 2.75 -7.24
N GLY A 3 4.31 3.47 -6.15
CA GLY A 3 3.88 2.82 -4.90
C GLY A 3 2.54 2.07 -5.00
N LEU A 4 1.58 2.57 -5.79
CA LEU A 4 0.33 1.86 -6.06
C LEU A 4 0.59 0.57 -6.85
N LEU A 5 1.41 0.65 -7.90
CA LEU A 5 1.75 -0.52 -8.71
C LEU A 5 2.45 -1.58 -7.86
N THR A 6 3.38 -1.18 -6.99
CA THR A 6 4.03 -2.10 -6.05
C THR A 6 3.02 -2.81 -5.15
N PHE A 7 2.05 -2.09 -4.58
CA PHE A 7 0.99 -2.68 -3.77
C PHE A 7 0.16 -3.69 -4.58
N LEU A 8 -0.27 -3.32 -5.79
CA LEU A 8 -1.04 -4.22 -6.65
C LEU A 8 -0.22 -5.43 -7.13
N SER A 9 1.08 -5.25 -7.38
CA SER A 9 1.99 -6.35 -7.68
C SER A 9 2.12 -7.30 -6.49
N ALA A 10 2.23 -6.78 -5.26
CA ALA A 10 2.28 -7.60 -4.06
C ALA A 10 1.01 -8.43 -3.83
N VAL A 11 -0.13 -7.96 -4.33
CA VAL A 11 -1.42 -8.65 -4.31
C VAL A 11 -1.54 -9.69 -5.44
N ARG A 12 -1.08 -9.36 -6.65
CA ARG A 12 -1.51 -10.03 -7.89
C ARG A 12 -0.43 -10.87 -8.58
N VAL A 13 0.83 -10.69 -8.20
CA VAL A 13 1.97 -11.30 -8.90
C VAL A 13 2.84 -12.04 -7.88
N PRO A 14 3.39 -13.22 -8.22
CA PRO A 14 4.35 -13.90 -7.36
C PRO A 14 5.69 -13.14 -7.37
N VAL A 15 5.92 -12.35 -6.33
CA VAL A 15 7.21 -11.71 -6.02
C VAL A 15 7.64 -12.15 -4.62
N ASP A 16 8.94 -12.14 -4.33
CA ASP A 16 9.44 -12.60 -3.03
C ASP A 16 9.21 -11.58 -1.90
N ALA A 17 9.24 -10.28 -2.23
CA ALA A 17 9.01 -9.17 -1.31
C ALA A 17 8.64 -7.89 -2.09
N ALA A 18 8.02 -6.92 -1.41
CA ALA A 18 7.64 -5.64 -2.01
C ALA A 18 7.87 -4.45 -1.06
N VAL A 19 8.37 -3.35 -1.60
CA VAL A 19 8.56 -2.08 -0.86
C VAL A 19 8.00 -0.93 -1.69
N ALA A 20 6.98 -0.26 -1.16
CA ALA A 20 6.34 0.88 -1.81
C ALA A 20 6.67 2.18 -1.07
N TYR A 21 7.01 3.22 -1.83
CA TYR A 21 7.20 4.58 -1.33
C TYR A 21 6.11 5.49 -1.90
N TYR A 22 5.49 6.30 -1.03
CA TYR A 22 4.48 7.30 -1.40
C TYR A 22 3.37 6.72 -2.28
N GLY A 23 2.80 5.61 -1.80
CA GLY A 23 1.78 4.84 -2.51
C GLY A 23 0.40 5.50 -2.51
N GLY A 24 0.25 6.56 -3.32
CA GLY A 24 -1.05 7.21 -3.52
C GLY A 24 -2.13 6.25 -4.01
N CYS A 25 -3.37 6.51 -3.61
CA CYS A 25 -4.56 5.72 -3.93
C CYS A 25 -4.58 4.26 -3.44
N ILE A 26 -3.61 3.80 -2.64
CA ILE A 26 -3.65 2.44 -2.05
C ILE A 26 -4.93 2.24 -1.22
N ASP A 27 -5.41 3.30 -0.55
CA ASP A 27 -6.62 3.26 0.27
C ASP A 27 -7.89 2.87 -0.52
N GLN A 28 -7.87 3.03 -1.84
CA GLN A 28 -8.96 2.66 -2.76
C GLN A 28 -8.93 1.17 -3.15
N HIS A 29 -7.83 0.46 -2.86
CA HIS A 29 -7.60 -0.94 -3.24
C HIS A 29 -7.45 -1.89 -2.04
N LEU A 30 -7.75 -1.43 -0.82
CA LEU A 30 -7.56 -2.22 0.41
C LEU A 30 -8.42 -3.48 0.49
N ILE A 31 -9.49 -3.59 -0.30
CA ILE A 31 -10.28 -4.83 -0.41
C ILE A 31 -9.44 -6.01 -0.91
N GLU A 32 -8.35 -5.75 -1.63
CA GLU A 32 -7.43 -6.79 -2.11
C GLU A 32 -6.29 -7.08 -1.11
N ALA A 33 -6.10 -6.25 -0.08
CA ALA A 33 -5.03 -6.40 0.90
C ALA A 33 -4.98 -7.78 1.57
N PRO A 34 -6.11 -8.46 1.89
CA PRO A 34 -6.07 -9.81 2.46
C PRO A 34 -5.45 -10.88 1.56
N LYS A 35 -5.24 -10.60 0.26
CA LYS A 35 -4.59 -11.51 -0.68
C LYS A 35 -3.06 -11.44 -0.63
N ILE A 36 -2.49 -10.46 0.06
CA ILE A 36 -1.04 -10.29 0.17
C ILE A 36 -0.51 -11.44 1.03
N SER A 37 0.32 -12.28 0.43
CA SER A 37 0.93 -13.46 1.06
C SER A 37 2.44 -13.33 1.28
N LEU A 38 2.99 -12.13 1.06
CA LEU A 38 4.42 -11.84 1.06
C LEU A 38 4.77 -10.65 1.96
N PRO A 39 6.05 -10.48 2.33
CA PRO A 39 6.52 -9.31 3.07
C PRO A 39 6.31 -8.01 2.26
N LEU A 40 5.46 -7.11 2.77
CA LEU A 40 5.21 -5.79 2.19
C LEU A 40 5.53 -4.66 3.17
N MET A 41 6.41 -3.75 2.74
CA MET A 41 6.72 -2.51 3.44
C MET A 41 6.14 -1.30 2.69
N LEU A 42 5.42 -0.43 3.41
CA LEU A 42 4.86 0.81 2.88
C LEU A 42 5.50 2.00 3.62
N HIS A 43 6.15 2.88 2.88
CA HIS A 43 6.65 4.17 3.36
C HIS A 43 5.67 5.27 2.94
N LEU A 44 5.01 5.88 3.92
CA LEU A 44 4.10 7.00 3.74
C LEU A 44 4.76 8.24 4.35
N GLY A 45 4.72 9.37 3.63
CA GLY A 45 5.10 10.66 4.22
C GLY A 45 4.04 11.09 5.22
N GLU A 46 4.45 11.63 6.37
CA GLU A 46 3.53 12.12 7.39
C GLU A 46 2.64 13.25 6.82
N ASP A 47 3.27 14.28 6.27
CA ASP A 47 2.61 15.43 5.62
C ASP A 47 2.64 15.32 4.08
N ASP A 48 2.01 14.27 3.54
CA ASP A 48 1.90 14.06 2.09
C ASP A 48 0.60 14.67 1.53
N GLU A 49 0.72 15.69 0.67
CA GLU A 49 -0.42 16.39 0.05
C GLU A 49 -1.31 15.45 -0.79
N TYR A 50 -0.75 14.36 -1.31
CA TYR A 50 -1.48 13.39 -2.13
C TYR A 50 -2.01 12.20 -1.32
N ILE A 51 -1.58 12.05 -0.07
CA ILE A 51 -2.00 10.96 0.82
C ILE A 51 -2.45 11.55 2.16
N PRO A 52 -3.70 12.06 2.24
CA PRO A 52 -4.24 12.63 3.47
C PRO A 52 -4.17 11.65 4.63
N HIS A 53 -4.05 12.13 5.87
CA HIS A 53 -4.01 11.26 7.06
C HIS A 53 -5.17 10.25 7.14
N ALA A 54 -6.36 10.61 6.65
CA ALA A 54 -7.49 9.67 6.59
C ALA A 54 -7.20 8.45 5.68
N ALA A 55 -6.50 8.65 4.55
CA ALA A 55 -6.05 7.56 3.69
C ALA A 55 -4.95 6.74 4.38
N GLN A 56 -3.98 7.39 5.04
CA GLN A 56 -2.94 6.71 5.81
C GLN A 56 -3.54 5.80 6.90
N GLN A 57 -4.50 6.30 7.67
CA GLN A 57 -5.20 5.53 8.71
C GLN A 57 -5.96 4.32 8.16
N LYS A 58 -6.56 4.42 6.96
CA LYS A 58 -7.18 3.26 6.30
C LYS A 58 -6.14 2.20 5.96
N ILE A 59 -5.00 2.62 5.39
CA ILE A 59 -3.90 1.74 5.02
C ILE A 59 -3.34 1.04 6.26
N GLU A 60 -3.12 1.76 7.36
CA GLU A 60 -2.63 1.18 8.62
C GLU A 60 -3.59 0.15 9.22
N LYS A 61 -4.90 0.44 9.20
CA LYS A 61 -5.92 -0.50 9.69
C LYS A 61 -5.97 -1.79 8.88
N ALA A 62 -5.70 -1.73 7.58
CA ALA A 62 -5.70 -2.89 6.69
C ALA A 62 -4.44 -3.77 6.81
N ARG A 63 -3.40 -3.34 7.53
CA ARG A 63 -2.17 -4.12 7.79
C ARG A 63 -2.28 -5.05 9.02
N ARG A 64 -3.38 -4.99 9.78
CA ARG A 64 -3.62 -5.82 10.97
C ARG A 64 -4.48 -7.03 10.62
#